data_AF-A0A821HHU3-F1
#
_entry.id   AF-A0A821HHU3-F1
#
_cell.length_a   1.000
_cell.length_b   1.000
_cell.length_c   1.000
_cell.angle_alpha   90.00
_cell.angle_beta   90.00
_cell.angle_gamma   90.00
#
_symmetry.space_group_name_H-M   'P 1'
#
loop_
_entity.id
_entity.type
_entity.pdbx_description
1 polymer ?
#
loop_
_entity_poly.entity_id
_entity_poly.type
_entity_poly.pdbx_seq_one_letter_code
_entity_poly.pdbx_strand_id
1 'polypeptide(L)'
;MHPHSDYFIKPTACVRITNEKKEFPKEIFPSTDSQVNLISDIAKYFKEHLAESWNQFNMLEEYQKEYPSLNIIEQFLHSLRQESRQGWSELGKSIIFTNQLLFKTGLAARFLPTTLLTVFHQTWLNETEINSRNAPVLVLTPDQRVLLGGTMVNWIVEQQIERALHFGYQNKWEDFEREISNVPHANWAPSQNLPWLIMELEMNITIREIQVEVARHMTQPIMNNNSESNMRNTVMQLNMGEGKTSVIVPMLALSLCSSSSSLVRIIVLKSLFPTNYQSVRYKLGGLLNRRVLSFSCRRDMNFSESQANQIFNRLQYGLSQRDVVLTSPEDILSFDLLTIDKCRRNEFDVGRSMLSTQRWMKTYVRDILDESDEILHVKYQLIYSIGGQKQVDGG
;
A
#
# COMPACT_ATOMS: atom_id res chain seq x y z
N MET A 1 -23.57 10.04 0.75
CA MET A 1 -23.90 9.04 -0.29
C MET A 1 -23.36 9.54 -1.62
N HIS A 2 -22.27 8.95 -2.13
CA HIS A 2 -21.77 9.29 -3.47
C HIS A 2 -22.71 8.68 -4.52
N PRO A 3 -23.13 9.45 -5.56
CA PRO A 3 -24.13 9.04 -6.55
C PRO A 3 -23.62 8.03 -7.60
N HIS A 4 -22.48 7.36 -7.36
CA HIS A 4 -21.83 6.48 -8.34
C HIS A 4 -21.72 5.01 -7.89
N SER A 5 -22.43 4.61 -6.82
CA SER A 5 -22.35 3.27 -6.21
C SER A 5 -23.53 2.33 -6.56
N ASP A 6 -24.38 2.69 -7.52
CA ASP A 6 -25.51 1.83 -7.92
C ASP A 6 -25.12 0.62 -8.77
N TYR A 7 -23.83 0.46 -9.08
CA TYR A 7 -23.28 -0.69 -9.80
C TYR A 7 -22.91 -1.88 -8.91
N PHE A 8 -23.22 -1.82 -7.60
CA PHE A 8 -22.74 -2.82 -6.64
C PHE A 8 -23.88 -3.67 -6.05
N ILE A 9 -23.58 -4.94 -5.76
CA ILE A 9 -24.52 -5.89 -5.16
C ILE A 9 -24.84 -5.43 -3.74
N LYS A 10 -26.05 -4.91 -3.55
CA LYS A 10 -26.57 -4.53 -2.23
C LYS A 10 -27.19 -5.77 -1.55
N PRO A 11 -27.14 -5.86 -0.20
CA PRO A 11 -27.88 -6.89 0.52
C PRO A 11 -29.37 -6.82 0.16
N THR A 12 -29.98 -7.98 -0.07
CA THR A 12 -31.42 -8.10 -0.37
C THR A 12 -32.28 -7.96 0.88
N ALA A 13 -31.74 -8.34 2.05
CA ALA A 13 -32.37 -8.13 3.34
C ALA A 13 -31.29 -8.01 4.44
N CYS A 14 -31.62 -7.30 5.52
CA CYS A 14 -30.86 -7.33 6.77
C CYS A 14 -31.73 -7.97 7.84
N VAL A 15 -31.39 -9.18 8.26
CA VAL A 15 -32.10 -9.89 9.34
C VAL A 15 -31.37 -9.61 10.64
N ARG A 16 -32.08 -9.08 11.63
CA ARG A 16 -31.52 -8.90 12.98
C ARG A 16 -31.32 -10.28 13.60
N ILE A 17 -30.08 -10.58 14.00
CA ILE A 17 -29.78 -11.75 14.81
C ILE A 17 -30.27 -11.45 16.22
N THR A 18 -31.28 -12.19 16.67
CA THR A 18 -31.70 -12.16 18.07
C THR A 18 -30.70 -12.97 18.88
N ASN A 19 -29.66 -12.31 19.38
CA ASN A 19 -28.76 -12.94 20.34
C ASN A 19 -29.52 -13.24 21.63
N GLU A 20 -29.55 -14.51 22.04
CA GLU A 20 -30.02 -14.88 23.37
C GLU A 20 -29.15 -14.14 24.40
N LYS A 21 -29.79 -13.43 25.34
CA LYS A 21 -29.05 -12.71 26.38
C LYS A 21 -28.23 -13.70 27.20
N LYS A 22 -26.91 -13.68 27.02
CA LYS A 22 -25.99 -14.48 27.83
C LYS A 22 -25.81 -13.81 29.18
N GLU A 23 -26.04 -14.57 30.25
CA GLU A 23 -25.76 -14.10 31.60
C GLU A 23 -24.28 -13.78 31.77
N PHE A 24 -23.98 -12.73 32.54
CA PHE A 24 -22.61 -12.35 32.85
C PHE A 24 -21.94 -13.48 33.65
N PRO A 25 -20.80 -14.05 33.18
CA PRO A 25 -20.17 -15.20 33.81
C PRO A 25 -19.45 -14.79 35.10
N LYS A 26 -20.21 -14.66 36.18
CA LYS A 26 -19.72 -14.23 37.50
C LYS A 26 -18.67 -15.16 38.10
N GLU A 27 -18.64 -16.41 37.65
CA GLU A 27 -17.77 -17.49 38.15
C GLU A 27 -16.29 -17.34 37.76
N ILE A 28 -15.99 -16.54 36.73
CA ILE A 28 -14.61 -16.28 36.27
C ILE A 28 -13.87 -15.36 37.26
N PHE A 29 -14.60 -14.59 38.07
CA PHE A 29 -14.03 -13.61 38.97
C PHE A 29 -13.71 -14.22 40.34
N PRO A 30 -12.52 -13.93 40.91
CA PRO A 30 -12.21 -14.32 42.27
C PRO A 30 -13.17 -13.67 43.28
N SER A 31 -13.30 -14.26 44.46
CA SER A 31 -14.22 -13.79 45.49
C SER A 31 -14.03 -12.29 45.79
N THR A 32 -15.15 -11.58 45.89
CA THR A 32 -15.21 -10.16 46.27
C THR A 32 -15.24 -9.97 47.79
N ASP A 33 -15.20 -11.05 48.57
CA ASP A 33 -15.12 -10.96 50.03
C ASP A 33 -13.69 -10.61 50.47
N SER A 34 -13.57 -9.50 51.19
CA SER A 34 -12.30 -8.99 51.74
C SER A 34 -11.66 -9.90 52.78
N GLN A 35 -12.40 -10.89 53.29
CA GLN A 35 -11.88 -11.93 54.19
C GLN A 35 -11.21 -13.10 53.45
N VAL A 36 -11.49 -13.27 52.15
CA VAL A 36 -11.04 -14.40 51.33
C VAL A 36 -10.04 -13.97 50.26
N ASN A 37 -10.10 -12.71 49.82
CA ASN A 37 -9.23 -12.17 48.78
C ASN A 37 -8.64 -10.81 49.20
N LEU A 38 -7.32 -10.75 49.35
CA LEU A 38 -6.57 -9.52 49.65
C LEU A 38 -6.72 -8.42 48.58
N ILE A 39 -7.21 -8.80 47.39
CA ILE A 39 -7.38 -7.93 46.21
C ILE A 39 -8.89 -7.75 45.90
N SER A 40 -9.77 -7.87 46.91
CA SER A 40 -11.23 -7.80 46.75
C SER A 40 -11.72 -6.55 46.04
N ASP A 41 -11.09 -5.40 46.31
CA ASP A 41 -11.50 -4.11 45.75
C ASP A 41 -11.21 -4.01 44.25
N ILE A 42 -10.06 -4.52 43.81
CA ILE A 42 -9.72 -4.60 42.38
C ILE A 42 -10.60 -5.64 41.67
N ALA A 43 -10.84 -6.79 42.31
CA ALA A 43 -11.73 -7.82 41.75
C ALA A 43 -13.16 -7.29 41.58
N LYS A 44 -13.65 -6.52 42.56
CA LYS A 44 -14.95 -5.85 42.50
C LYS A 44 -15.00 -4.80 41.39
N TYR A 45 -13.97 -3.95 41.28
CA TYR A 45 -13.87 -2.94 40.23
C TYR A 45 -13.93 -3.55 38.82
N PHE A 46 -13.10 -4.58 38.54
CA PHE A 46 -13.11 -5.24 37.24
C PHE A 46 -14.44 -5.95 36.95
N LYS A 47 -15.05 -6.56 37.97
CA LYS A 47 -16.34 -7.25 37.83
C LYS A 47 -17.46 -6.28 37.47
N GLU A 48 -17.49 -5.10 38.09
CA GLU A 48 -18.46 -4.04 37.78
C GLU A 48 -18.23 -3.48 36.36
N HIS A 49 -16.99 -3.13 36.02
CA HIS A 49 -16.67 -2.55 34.72
C HIS A 49 -16.89 -3.53 33.55
N LEU A 50 -16.52 -4.80 33.71
CA LEU A 50 -16.78 -5.83 32.71
C LEU A 50 -18.26 -6.18 32.62
N ALA A 51 -19.03 -6.10 33.71
CA ALA A 51 -20.48 -6.27 33.64
C ALA A 51 -21.14 -5.14 32.84
N GLU A 52 -20.67 -3.90 32.98
CA GLU A 52 -21.12 -2.78 32.13
C GLU A 52 -20.80 -3.03 30.66
N SER A 53 -19.55 -3.37 30.32
CA SER A 53 -19.16 -3.69 28.94
C SER A 53 -19.90 -4.91 28.37
N TRP A 54 -20.18 -5.92 29.19
CA TRP A 54 -20.96 -7.11 28.80
C TRP A 54 -22.42 -6.77 28.51
N ASN A 55 -23.02 -5.91 29.33
CA ASN A 55 -24.37 -5.41 29.09
C ASN A 55 -24.42 -4.57 27.81
N GLN A 56 -23.42 -3.74 27.54
CA GLN A 56 -23.28 -3.02 26.27
C GLN A 56 -23.12 -3.97 25.08
N PHE A 57 -22.30 -5.02 25.22
CA PHE A 57 -22.14 -6.06 24.20
C PHE A 57 -23.46 -6.77 23.90
N ASN A 58 -24.23 -7.15 24.92
CA ASN A 58 -25.56 -7.76 24.74
C ASN A 58 -26.61 -6.78 24.17
N MET A 59 -26.36 -5.47 24.20
CA MET A 59 -27.20 -4.44 23.57
C MET A 59 -26.82 -4.20 22.10
N LEU A 60 -25.65 -4.67 21.65
CA LEU A 60 -25.26 -4.57 20.24
C LEU A 60 -26.19 -5.44 19.40
N GLU A 61 -26.86 -4.80 18.44
CA GLU A 61 -27.71 -5.48 17.49
C GLU A 61 -26.82 -6.08 16.38
N GLU A 62 -26.67 -7.40 16.36
CA GLU A 62 -26.03 -8.09 15.25
C GLU A 62 -27.03 -8.23 14.09
N TYR A 63 -26.57 -7.98 12.87
CA TYR A 63 -27.38 -8.06 11.66
C TYR A 63 -26.70 -9.03 10.69
N GLN A 64 -27.46 -10.01 10.21
CA GLN A 64 -27.05 -10.89 9.12
C GLN A 64 -27.55 -10.30 7.81
N LYS A 65 -26.63 -10.04 6.87
CA LYS A 65 -26.97 -9.59 5.52
C LYS A 65 -27.28 -10.79 4.66
N GLU A 66 -28.48 -10.83 4.09
CA GLU A 66 -28.80 -11.78 3.03
C GLU A 66 -28.37 -11.19 1.70
N TYR A 67 -27.56 -11.95 0.96
CA TYR A 67 -27.11 -11.59 -0.38
C TYR A 67 -27.91 -12.38 -1.43
N PRO A 68 -28.02 -11.87 -2.67
CA PRO A 68 -28.62 -12.62 -3.77
C PRO A 68 -27.97 -13.99 -3.94
N SER A 69 -28.72 -14.95 -4.47
CA SER A 69 -28.16 -16.28 -4.75
C SER A 69 -26.98 -16.20 -5.72
N LEU A 70 -26.05 -17.15 -5.60
CA LEU A 70 -24.84 -17.18 -6.44
C LEU A 70 -25.16 -17.12 -7.94
N ASN A 71 -26.26 -17.74 -8.38
CA ASN A 71 -26.71 -17.68 -9.78
C ASN A 71 -27.06 -16.25 -10.24
N ILE A 72 -27.69 -15.44 -9.38
CA ILE A 72 -28.02 -14.04 -9.70
C ILE A 72 -26.74 -13.21 -9.79
N ILE A 73 -25.79 -13.45 -8.87
CA ILE A 73 -24.48 -12.78 -8.86
C ILE A 73 -23.68 -13.15 -10.12
N GLU A 74 -23.74 -14.41 -10.56
CA GLU A 74 -23.11 -14.86 -11.80
C GLU A 74 -23.73 -14.23 -13.05
N GLN A 75 -25.06 -14.10 -13.10
CA GLN A 75 -25.74 -13.37 -14.17
C GLN A 75 -25.32 -11.89 -14.21
N PHE A 76 -25.19 -11.26 -13.05
CA PHE A 76 -24.70 -9.89 -12.94
C PHE A 76 -23.25 -9.75 -13.46
N LEU A 77 -22.36 -10.67 -13.09
CA LEU A 77 -21.00 -10.75 -13.63
C LEU A 77 -20.99 -10.90 -15.16
N HIS A 78 -21.89 -11.71 -15.72
CA HIS A 78 -22.03 -11.85 -17.17
C HIS A 78 -22.45 -10.54 -17.85
N SER A 79 -23.36 -9.77 -17.25
CA SER A 79 -23.76 -8.46 -17.76
C SER A 79 -22.60 -7.47 -17.75
N LEU A 80 -21.88 -7.36 -16.64
CA LEU A 80 -20.70 -6.48 -16.51
C LEU A 80 -19.63 -6.81 -17.55
N ARG A 81 -19.32 -8.09 -17.74
CA ARG A 81 -18.36 -8.54 -18.76
C ARG A 81 -18.80 -8.15 -20.18
N GLN A 82 -20.10 -8.13 -20.47
CA GLN A 82 -20.61 -7.67 -21.77
C GLN A 82 -20.39 -6.16 -21.93
N GLU A 83 -20.71 -5.37 -20.90
CA GLU A 83 -20.48 -3.92 -20.90
C GLU A 83 -19.00 -3.58 -21.07
N SER A 84 -18.10 -4.22 -20.32
CA SER A 84 -16.65 -4.02 -20.44
C SER A 84 -16.12 -4.41 -21.83
N ARG A 85 -16.65 -5.47 -22.45
CA ARG A 85 -16.29 -5.84 -23.84
C ARG A 85 -16.75 -4.80 -24.85
N GLN A 86 -17.95 -4.27 -24.68
CA GLN A 86 -18.48 -3.20 -25.54
C GLN A 86 -17.64 -1.92 -25.38
N GLY A 87 -17.38 -1.50 -24.14
CA GLY A 87 -16.53 -0.35 -23.84
C GLY A 87 -15.12 -0.48 -24.43
N TRP A 88 -14.50 -1.66 -24.28
CA TRP A 88 -13.20 -1.95 -24.88
C TRP A 88 -13.22 -1.90 -26.43
N SER A 89 -14.26 -2.45 -27.05
CA SER A 89 -14.43 -2.40 -28.51
C SER A 89 -14.57 -0.96 -29.02
N GLU A 90 -15.40 -0.14 -28.38
CA GLU A 90 -15.59 1.27 -28.76
C GLU A 90 -14.32 2.09 -28.53
N LEU A 91 -13.59 1.84 -27.43
CA LEU A 91 -12.29 2.45 -27.19
C LEU A 91 -11.31 2.11 -28.33
N GLY A 92 -11.26 0.84 -28.74
CA GLY A 92 -10.42 0.40 -29.85
C GLY A 92 -10.77 1.08 -31.17
N LYS A 93 -12.06 1.13 -31.54
CA LYS A 93 -12.51 1.82 -32.74
C LYS A 93 -12.13 3.30 -32.71
N SER A 94 -12.33 3.98 -31.58
CA SER A 94 -11.99 5.39 -31.39
C SER A 94 -10.49 5.63 -31.57
N ILE A 95 -9.64 4.84 -30.90
CA ILE A 95 -8.17 4.99 -30.98
C ILE A 95 -7.66 4.73 -32.40
N ILE A 96 -8.18 3.70 -33.07
CA ILE A 96 -7.82 3.38 -34.46
C ILE A 96 -8.25 4.52 -35.40
N PHE A 97 -9.45 5.07 -35.20
CA PHE A 97 -9.97 6.17 -36.01
C PHE A 97 -9.13 7.45 -35.84
N THR A 98 -8.71 7.78 -34.62
CA THR A 98 -7.85 8.95 -34.37
C THR A 98 -6.44 8.76 -34.94
N ASN A 99 -5.92 7.53 -34.96
CA ASN A 99 -4.52 7.23 -35.29
C ASN A 99 -4.34 6.40 -36.57
N GLN A 100 -5.22 6.58 -37.57
CA GLN A 100 -5.24 5.74 -38.78
C GLN A 100 -3.89 5.57 -39.48
N LEU A 101 -3.06 6.61 -39.51
CA LEU A 101 -1.74 6.58 -40.15
C LEU A 101 -0.75 5.68 -39.39
N LEU A 102 -0.77 5.69 -38.05
CA LEU A 102 0.10 4.85 -37.22
C LEU A 102 -0.23 3.37 -37.37
N PHE A 103 -1.52 3.04 -37.47
CA PHE A 103 -1.96 1.67 -37.71
C PHE A 103 -1.69 1.21 -39.15
N LYS A 104 -1.91 2.06 -40.16
CA LYS A 104 -1.63 1.75 -41.57
C LYS A 104 -0.15 1.52 -41.86
N THR A 105 0.73 2.19 -41.12
CA THR A 105 2.20 2.08 -41.25
C THR A 105 2.80 0.95 -40.42
N GLY A 106 1.99 0.23 -39.64
CA GLY A 106 2.45 -0.85 -38.75
C GLY A 106 3.28 -0.37 -37.55
N LEU A 107 3.31 0.94 -37.29
CA LEU A 107 4.08 1.55 -36.20
C LEU A 107 3.32 1.56 -34.87
N ALA A 108 2.02 1.27 -34.88
CA ALA A 108 1.22 1.18 -33.67
C ALA A 108 1.52 -0.13 -32.90
N ALA A 109 1.70 -0.02 -31.58
CA ALA A 109 1.77 -1.19 -30.70
C ALA A 109 0.48 -2.03 -30.79
N ARG A 110 0.59 -3.34 -30.54
CA ARG A 110 -0.59 -4.22 -30.47
C ARG A 110 -1.59 -3.68 -29.47
N PHE A 111 -2.88 -3.74 -29.82
CA PHE A 111 -3.97 -3.24 -28.99
C PHE A 111 -4.27 -4.19 -27.83
N LEU A 112 -3.44 -4.17 -26.79
CA LEU A 112 -3.64 -4.92 -25.54
C LEU A 112 -3.95 -3.98 -24.37
N PRO A 113 -4.77 -4.42 -23.40
CA PRO A 113 -5.00 -3.69 -22.15
C PRO A 113 -3.70 -3.25 -21.48
N THR A 114 -2.74 -4.15 -21.33
CA THR A 114 -1.46 -3.88 -20.66
C THR A 114 -0.67 -2.76 -21.33
N THR A 115 -0.69 -2.68 -22.66
CA THR A 115 0.00 -1.63 -23.42
C THR A 115 -0.68 -0.27 -23.21
N LEU A 116 -2.02 -0.22 -23.32
CA LEU A 116 -2.77 1.03 -23.13
C LEU A 116 -2.70 1.53 -21.69
N LEU A 117 -2.75 0.65 -20.70
CA LEU A 117 -2.62 1.03 -19.29
C LEU A 117 -1.23 1.61 -18.99
N THR A 118 -0.18 1.03 -19.57
CA THR A 118 1.18 1.58 -19.44
C THR A 118 1.29 2.97 -20.07
N VAL A 119 0.73 3.16 -21.27
CA VAL A 119 0.69 4.47 -21.94
C VAL A 119 -0.11 5.47 -21.12
N PHE A 120 -1.27 5.06 -20.60
CA PHE A 120 -2.14 5.91 -19.81
C PHE A 120 -1.45 6.35 -18.52
N HIS A 121 -0.79 5.43 -17.82
CA HIS A 121 0.01 5.73 -16.64
C HIS A 121 1.13 6.73 -16.95
N GLN A 122 1.88 6.54 -18.03
CA GLN A 122 2.94 7.47 -18.43
C GLN A 122 2.39 8.86 -18.76
N THR A 123 1.26 8.96 -19.49
CA THR A 123 0.63 10.26 -19.76
C THR A 123 0.17 10.95 -18.48
N TRP A 124 -0.42 10.22 -17.55
CA TRP A 124 -0.88 10.75 -16.27
C TRP A 124 0.27 11.31 -15.42
N LEU A 125 1.41 10.61 -15.39
CA LEU A 125 2.60 11.07 -14.68
C LEU A 125 3.23 12.32 -15.33
N ASN A 126 3.22 12.41 -16.66
CA ASN A 126 3.81 13.53 -17.38
C ASN A 126 2.94 14.79 -17.31
N GLU A 127 1.60 14.67 -17.23
CA GLU A 127 0.72 15.84 -17.08
C GLU A 127 0.89 16.56 -15.74
N THR A 128 1.37 15.86 -14.71
CA THR A 128 1.77 16.48 -13.45
C THR A 128 3.09 17.28 -13.55
N GLU A 129 3.83 17.18 -14.66
CA GLU A 129 5.11 17.86 -14.89
C GLU A 129 5.09 18.73 -16.16
N ILE A 130 5.22 20.04 -16.00
CA ILE A 130 5.10 21.06 -17.07
C ILE A 130 6.10 20.88 -18.24
N ASN A 131 7.11 20.00 -18.13
CA ASN A 131 8.18 19.84 -19.13
C ASN A 131 8.56 18.37 -19.36
N SER A 132 7.77 17.59 -20.10
CA SER A 132 8.24 16.27 -20.58
C SER A 132 8.69 16.34 -22.05
N ARG A 133 9.97 16.00 -22.30
CA ARG A 133 10.59 15.93 -23.64
C ARG A 133 10.29 14.63 -24.40
N ASN A 134 9.59 13.68 -23.78
CA ASN A 134 9.26 12.36 -24.34
C ASN A 134 7.75 12.15 -24.28
N ALA A 135 7.01 12.77 -25.20
CA ALA A 135 5.60 12.43 -25.38
C ALA A 135 5.50 10.97 -25.85
N PRO A 136 4.59 10.15 -25.27
CA PRO A 136 4.36 8.81 -25.77
C PRO A 136 3.87 8.88 -27.23
N VAL A 137 4.27 7.91 -28.04
CA VAL A 137 3.90 7.82 -29.47
C VAL A 137 2.38 7.79 -29.67
N LEU A 138 1.65 7.28 -28.68
CA LEU A 138 0.19 7.28 -28.63
C LEU A 138 -0.28 8.23 -27.53
N VAL A 139 -0.95 9.32 -27.91
CA VAL A 139 -1.61 10.24 -26.97
C VAL A 139 -3.11 9.95 -26.98
N LEU A 140 -3.65 9.53 -25.84
CA LEU A 140 -5.08 9.30 -25.68
C LEU A 140 -5.82 10.62 -25.50
N THR A 141 -6.95 10.79 -26.19
CA THR A 141 -7.84 11.94 -25.99
C THR A 141 -8.48 11.90 -24.60
N PRO A 142 -8.97 13.04 -24.06
CA PRO A 142 -9.66 13.06 -22.76
C PRO A 142 -10.80 12.05 -22.68
N ASP A 143 -11.63 11.94 -23.73
CA ASP A 143 -12.74 10.99 -23.77
C ASP A 143 -12.27 9.52 -23.76
N GLN A 144 -11.19 9.22 -24.49
CA GLN A 144 -10.59 7.88 -24.51
C GLN A 144 -10.03 7.50 -23.13
N ARG A 145 -9.48 8.46 -22.38
CA ARG A 145 -8.99 8.25 -21.01
C ARG A 145 -10.12 8.01 -20.03
N VAL A 146 -11.22 8.75 -20.14
CA VAL A 146 -12.42 8.53 -19.33
C VAL A 146 -13.00 7.15 -19.59
N LEU A 147 -13.12 6.76 -20.86
CA LEU A 147 -13.61 5.44 -21.25
C LEU A 147 -12.69 4.32 -20.76
N LEU A 148 -11.36 4.48 -20.90
CA LEU A 148 -10.38 3.53 -20.38
C LEU A 148 -10.45 3.42 -18.85
N GLY A 149 -10.51 4.55 -18.14
CA GLY A 149 -10.65 4.59 -16.68
C GLY A 149 -11.94 3.94 -16.19
N GLY A 150 -13.07 4.20 -16.85
CA GLY A 150 -14.35 3.54 -16.56
C GLY A 150 -14.28 2.03 -16.80
N THR A 151 -13.62 1.60 -17.89
CA THR A 151 -13.41 0.18 -18.18
C THR A 151 -12.55 -0.50 -17.11
N MET A 152 -11.51 0.17 -16.60
CA MET A 152 -10.69 -0.33 -15.50
C MET A 152 -11.50 -0.52 -14.21
N VAL A 153 -12.37 0.43 -13.87
CA VAL A 153 -13.25 0.33 -12.70
C VAL A 153 -14.18 -0.89 -12.85
N ASN A 154 -14.76 -1.10 -14.03
CA ASN A 154 -15.60 -2.27 -14.28
C ASN A 154 -14.81 -3.58 -14.14
N TRP A 155 -13.58 -3.66 -14.65
CA TRP A 155 -12.74 -4.84 -14.47
C TRP A 155 -12.42 -5.15 -13.00
N ILE A 156 -12.23 -4.12 -12.16
CA ILE A 156 -12.03 -4.32 -10.72
C ILE A 156 -13.29 -4.89 -10.05
N VAL A 157 -14.46 -4.40 -10.43
CA VAL A 157 -15.74 -4.93 -9.94
C VAL A 157 -15.95 -6.37 -10.40
N GLU A 158 -15.65 -6.68 -11.67
CA GLU A 158 -15.67 -8.05 -12.20
C GLU A 158 -14.76 -8.99 -11.40
N GLN A 159 -13.50 -8.58 -11.20
CA GLN A 159 -12.51 -9.32 -10.42
C GLN A 159 -12.97 -9.58 -8.99
N GLN A 160 -13.56 -8.58 -8.33
CA GLN A 160 -14.09 -8.74 -6.98
C GLN A 160 -15.25 -9.73 -6.92
N ILE A 161 -16.19 -9.65 -7.86
CA ILE A 161 -17.33 -10.58 -7.92
C ILE A 161 -16.83 -12.00 -8.20
N GLU A 162 -15.84 -12.18 -9.07
CA GLU A 162 -15.21 -13.48 -9.32
C GLU A 162 -14.57 -14.06 -8.05
N ARG A 163 -13.83 -13.24 -7.28
CA ARG A 163 -13.25 -13.66 -5.99
C ARG A 163 -14.33 -14.03 -4.99
N ALA A 164 -15.39 -13.22 -4.88
CA ALA A 164 -16.53 -13.51 -4.03
C ALA A 164 -17.19 -14.83 -4.42
N LEU A 165 -17.59 -15.01 -5.69
CA LEU A 165 -18.18 -16.26 -6.18
C LEU A 165 -17.30 -17.47 -5.89
N HIS A 166 -15.98 -17.36 -6.07
CA HIS A 166 -15.04 -18.41 -5.72
C HIS A 166 -15.10 -18.80 -4.24
N PHE A 167 -15.21 -17.85 -3.31
CA PHE A 167 -15.43 -18.16 -1.89
C PHE A 167 -16.81 -18.79 -1.64
N GLY A 168 -17.85 -18.30 -2.31
CA GLY A 168 -19.21 -18.86 -2.24
C GLY A 168 -19.25 -20.33 -2.67
N TYR A 169 -18.61 -20.68 -3.78
CA TYR A 169 -18.51 -22.07 -4.26
C TYR A 169 -17.68 -22.97 -3.34
N GLN A 170 -16.75 -22.41 -2.57
CA GLN A 170 -15.98 -23.13 -1.55
C GLN A 170 -16.68 -23.20 -0.18
N ASN A 171 -17.92 -22.71 -0.06
CA ASN A 171 -18.67 -22.59 1.20
C ASN A 171 -17.96 -21.73 2.27
N LYS A 172 -17.10 -20.79 1.86
CA LYS A 172 -16.43 -19.83 2.76
C LYS A 172 -17.23 -18.53 2.84
N TRP A 173 -18.38 -18.61 3.52
CA TRP A 173 -19.36 -17.51 3.54
C TRP A 173 -18.87 -16.25 4.25
N GLU A 174 -18.02 -16.37 5.27
CA GLU A 174 -17.42 -15.19 5.94
C GLU A 174 -16.50 -14.39 5.00
N ASP A 175 -15.69 -15.07 4.20
CA ASP A 175 -14.80 -14.43 3.23
C ASP A 175 -15.60 -13.85 2.05
N PHE A 176 -16.67 -14.55 1.63
CA PHE A 176 -17.63 -14.04 0.64
C PHE A 176 -18.27 -12.72 1.10
N GLU A 177 -18.80 -12.69 2.33
CA GLU A 177 -19.43 -11.49 2.88
C GLU A 177 -18.40 -10.36 3.06
N ARG A 178 -17.18 -10.67 3.50
CA ARG A 178 -16.09 -9.69 3.59
C ARG A 178 -15.74 -9.11 2.22
N GLU A 179 -15.70 -9.94 1.19
CA GLU A 179 -15.39 -9.50 -0.17
C GLU A 179 -16.50 -8.62 -0.74
N ILE A 180 -17.78 -9.02 -0.63
CA ILE A 180 -18.90 -8.23 -1.16
C ILE A 180 -19.16 -6.99 -0.32
N SER A 181 -19.00 -7.03 1.00
CA SER A 181 -19.21 -5.83 1.83
C SER A 181 -18.22 -4.71 1.54
N ASN A 182 -17.06 -5.02 0.97
CA ASN A 182 -16.03 -4.05 0.62
C ASN A 182 -16.36 -3.31 -0.68
N VAL A 183 -17.13 -2.21 -0.60
CA VAL A 183 -17.51 -1.44 -1.80
C VAL A 183 -16.27 -0.77 -2.41
N PRO A 184 -15.90 -1.06 -3.68
CA PRO A 184 -14.78 -0.42 -4.35
C PRO A 184 -14.95 1.09 -4.41
N HIS A 185 -13.85 1.82 -4.26
CA HIS A 185 -13.82 3.28 -4.47
C HIS A 185 -14.83 4.06 -3.60
N ALA A 186 -15.23 3.53 -2.44
CA ALA A 186 -16.26 4.14 -1.59
C ALA A 186 -15.89 5.54 -1.09
N ASN A 187 -14.63 5.70 -0.68
CA ASN A 187 -14.11 6.95 -0.12
C ASN A 187 -13.06 7.64 -1.02
N TRP A 188 -12.77 7.15 -2.22
CA TRP A 188 -11.81 7.78 -3.14
C TRP A 188 -12.22 7.65 -4.59
N ALA A 189 -11.79 8.61 -5.42
CA ALA A 189 -12.10 8.61 -6.84
C ALA A 189 -10.90 8.09 -7.66
N PRO A 190 -11.10 7.12 -8.58
CA PRO A 190 -10.08 6.63 -9.51
C PRO A 190 -9.34 7.73 -10.29
N SER A 191 -10.03 8.84 -10.60
CA SER A 191 -9.46 9.99 -11.30
C SER A 191 -8.42 10.76 -10.49
N GLN A 192 -8.45 10.66 -9.16
CA GLN A 192 -7.51 11.36 -8.27
C GLN A 192 -6.17 10.62 -8.15
N ASN A 193 -6.17 9.30 -8.26
CA ASN A 193 -4.96 8.49 -8.10
C ASN A 193 -5.00 7.26 -9.01
N LEU A 194 -4.61 7.46 -10.27
CA LEU A 194 -4.51 6.38 -11.26
C LEU A 194 -3.54 5.25 -10.85
N PRO A 195 -2.36 5.53 -10.25
CA PRO A 195 -1.48 4.47 -9.76
C PRO A 195 -2.15 3.48 -8.80
N TRP A 196 -3.04 3.95 -7.91
CA TRP A 196 -3.78 3.06 -7.02
C TRP A 196 -4.75 2.15 -7.77
N LEU A 197 -5.45 2.70 -8.76
CA LEU A 197 -6.37 1.94 -9.62
C LEU A 197 -5.63 0.85 -10.40
N ILE A 198 -4.46 1.17 -10.96
CA ILE A 198 -3.64 0.19 -11.68
C ILE A 198 -3.15 -0.91 -10.73
N MET A 199 -2.70 -0.53 -9.54
CA MET A 199 -2.25 -1.49 -8.52
C MET A 199 -3.39 -2.44 -8.11
N GLU A 200 -4.58 -1.91 -7.88
CA GLU A 200 -5.78 -2.67 -7.51
C GLU A 200 -6.14 -3.71 -8.57
N LEU A 201 -6.18 -3.28 -9.84
CA LEU A 201 -6.44 -4.13 -10.99
C LEU A 201 -5.36 -5.21 -11.19
N GLU A 202 -4.09 -4.83 -11.15
CA GLU A 202 -2.97 -5.74 -11.42
C GLU A 202 -2.83 -6.80 -10.34
N MET A 203 -3.03 -6.41 -9.08
CA MET A 203 -2.92 -7.31 -7.93
C MET A 203 -4.18 -8.13 -7.68
N ASN A 204 -5.26 -7.90 -8.43
CA ASN A 204 -6.55 -8.57 -8.25
C ASN A 204 -7.02 -8.48 -6.79
N ILE A 205 -7.04 -7.26 -6.25
CA ILE A 205 -7.53 -6.95 -4.91
C ILE A 205 -8.60 -5.85 -4.98
N THR A 206 -9.33 -5.62 -3.90
CA THR A 206 -10.15 -4.41 -3.72
C THR A 206 -9.64 -3.62 -2.54
N ILE A 207 -9.25 -2.36 -2.75
CA ILE A 207 -8.68 -1.51 -1.71
C ILE A 207 -9.78 -1.14 -0.71
N ARG A 208 -9.54 -1.39 0.58
CA ARG A 208 -10.51 -1.12 1.65
C ARG A 208 -10.53 0.35 2.04
N GLU A 209 -11.67 0.81 2.53
CA GLU A 209 -11.89 2.18 2.99
C GLU A 209 -10.82 2.64 4.01
N ILE A 210 -10.56 1.82 5.03
CA ILE A 210 -9.57 2.11 6.08
C ILE A 210 -8.14 2.24 5.53
N GLN A 211 -7.78 1.46 4.50
CA GLN A 211 -6.45 1.52 3.89
C GLN A 211 -6.25 2.86 3.17
N VAL A 212 -7.29 3.36 2.53
CA VAL A 212 -7.30 4.68 1.86
C VAL A 212 -7.20 5.81 2.87
N GLU A 213 -7.95 5.74 3.97
CA GLU A 213 -7.90 6.75 5.04
C GLU A 213 -6.50 6.86 5.61
N VAL A 214 -5.90 5.73 5.98
CA VAL A 214 -4.53 5.69 6.50
C VAL A 214 -3.55 6.22 5.46
N ALA A 215 -3.66 5.79 4.20
CA ALA A 215 -2.77 6.26 3.14
C ALA A 215 -2.84 7.79 2.95
N ARG A 216 -4.04 8.37 3.01
CA ARG A 216 -4.24 9.82 2.92
C ARG A 216 -3.67 10.56 4.11
N HIS A 217 -3.96 10.11 5.33
CA HIS A 217 -3.44 10.72 6.56
C HIS A 217 -1.90 10.73 6.58
N MET A 218 -1.25 9.70 6.05
CA MET A 218 0.21 9.62 5.98
C MET A 218 0.81 10.39 4.79
N THR A 219 0.07 10.56 3.69
CA THR A 219 0.56 11.32 2.50
C THR A 219 0.43 12.82 2.69
N GLN A 220 -0.68 13.28 3.29
CA GLN A 220 -0.97 14.68 3.56
C GLN A 220 -1.13 14.88 5.08
N PRO A 221 -0.02 15.07 5.83
CA PRO A 221 -0.12 15.41 7.23
C PRO A 221 -0.90 16.71 7.37
N ILE A 222 -1.89 16.71 8.27
CA ILE A 222 -2.85 17.81 8.47
C ILE A 222 -2.09 19.15 8.54
N MET A 223 -2.30 20.00 7.53
CA MET A 223 -1.92 21.41 7.59
C MET A 223 -2.83 22.09 8.58
N ASN A 224 -2.34 22.31 9.80
CA ASN A 224 -3.00 23.26 10.69
C ASN A 224 -2.76 24.66 10.11
N ASN A 225 -3.85 25.39 9.87
CA ASN A 225 -4.00 26.64 9.11
C ASN A 225 -3.12 27.85 9.48
N ASN A 226 -1.97 27.72 10.16
CA ASN A 226 -1.15 28.88 10.54
C ASN A 226 0.37 28.69 10.38
N SER A 227 0.87 27.66 9.69
CA SER A 227 2.31 27.56 9.38
C SER A 227 2.57 26.68 8.15
N GLU A 228 2.84 27.32 7.01
CA GLU A 228 3.11 26.69 5.69
C GLU A 228 4.39 25.82 5.62
N SER A 229 5.06 25.52 6.73
CA SER A 229 6.43 24.99 6.68
C SER A 229 6.73 23.72 7.48
N ASN A 230 5.79 23.14 8.23
CA ASN A 230 6.09 21.93 9.01
C ASN A 230 5.30 20.71 8.55
N MET A 231 5.87 20.04 7.55
CA MET A 231 5.54 18.64 7.27
C MET A 231 5.89 17.80 8.50
N ARG A 232 4.87 17.28 9.19
CA ARG A 232 5.05 16.49 10.42
C ARG A 232 5.19 15.00 10.11
N ASN A 233 6.04 14.32 10.87
CA ASN A 233 6.09 12.86 10.89
C ASN A 233 4.77 12.33 11.44
N THR A 234 4.22 11.31 10.78
CA THR A 234 2.94 10.69 11.16
C THR A 234 3.15 9.22 11.45
N VAL A 235 2.57 8.74 12.55
CA VAL A 235 2.54 7.32 12.92
C VAL A 235 1.08 6.89 13.01
N MET A 236 0.75 5.77 12.38
CA MET A 236 -0.59 5.18 12.35
C MET A 236 -0.52 3.75 12.86
N GLN A 237 -1.51 3.34 13.64
CA GLN A 237 -1.64 1.96 14.10
C GLN A 237 -2.85 1.31 13.42
N LEU A 238 -2.65 0.11 12.87
CA LEU A 238 -3.71 -0.75 12.36
C LEU A 238 -3.62 -2.12 13.00
N ASN A 239 -4.73 -2.84 13.02
CA ASN A 239 -4.77 -4.24 13.44
C ASN A 239 -3.89 -5.11 12.54
N MET A 240 -3.43 -6.25 13.06
CA MET A 240 -2.71 -7.24 12.26
C MET A 240 -3.65 -7.85 11.22
N GLY A 241 -3.14 -8.09 10.01
CA GLY A 241 -3.95 -8.65 8.92
C GLY A 241 -4.72 -7.62 8.06
N GLU A 242 -4.70 -6.33 8.41
CA GLU A 242 -5.37 -5.26 7.62
C GLU A 242 -4.62 -4.85 6.34
N GLY A 243 -3.54 -5.56 5.99
CA GLY A 243 -2.77 -5.30 4.77
C GLY A 243 -1.84 -4.09 4.85
N LYS A 244 -1.24 -3.81 6.03
CA LYS A 244 -0.26 -2.75 6.24
C LYS A 244 0.89 -2.81 5.22
N THR A 245 1.69 -3.87 5.27
CA THR A 245 2.83 -4.09 4.36
C THR A 245 2.39 -4.43 2.94
N SER A 246 1.27 -5.14 2.78
CA SER A 246 0.86 -5.67 1.47
C SER A 246 0.13 -4.64 0.61
N VAL A 247 -0.60 -3.68 1.18
CA VAL A 247 -1.43 -2.73 0.43
C VAL A 247 -1.03 -1.29 0.74
N ILE A 248 -0.98 -0.91 2.02
CA ILE A 248 -0.77 0.50 2.42
C ILE A 248 0.64 0.99 2.06
N VAL A 249 1.68 0.21 2.37
CA VAL A 249 3.08 0.59 2.05
C VAL A 249 3.27 0.83 0.54
N PRO A 250 2.84 -0.07 -0.37
CA PRO A 250 2.82 0.21 -1.81
C PRO A 250 2.01 1.44 -2.21
N MET A 251 0.81 1.64 -1.65
CA MET A 251 -0.02 2.83 -1.95
C MET A 251 0.68 4.13 -1.57
N LEU A 252 1.33 4.16 -0.41
CA LEU A 252 2.13 5.28 0.05
C LEU A 252 3.32 5.53 -0.86
N ALA A 253 4.05 4.48 -1.23
CA ALA A 253 5.17 4.60 -2.14
C ALA A 253 4.75 5.20 -3.49
N LEU A 254 3.63 4.77 -4.06
CA LEU A 254 3.10 5.33 -5.30
C LEU A 254 2.68 6.80 -5.16
N SER A 255 2.03 7.16 -4.05
CA SER A 255 1.55 8.53 -3.84
C SER A 255 2.71 9.50 -3.57
N LEU A 256 3.68 9.10 -2.77
CA LEU A 256 4.82 9.92 -2.41
C LEU A 256 5.84 10.04 -3.57
N CYS A 257 6.02 8.98 -4.37
CA CYS A 257 6.81 9.03 -5.61
C CYS A 257 6.10 9.73 -6.77
N SER A 258 4.84 10.17 -6.62
CA SER A 258 4.10 10.78 -7.73
C SER A 258 4.73 12.08 -8.22
N SER A 259 5.42 12.83 -7.35
CA SER A 259 6.24 13.98 -7.75
C SER A 259 7.72 13.57 -7.87
N SER A 260 8.46 14.12 -8.83
CA SER A 260 9.93 13.99 -8.91
C SER A 260 10.68 14.79 -7.83
N SER A 261 10.00 15.24 -6.78
CA SER A 261 10.62 16.05 -5.71
C SER A 261 11.27 15.21 -4.60
N SER A 262 10.78 13.98 -4.39
CA SER A 262 11.30 13.11 -3.32
C SER A 262 11.36 11.65 -3.74
N LEU A 263 12.45 10.99 -3.35
CA LEU A 263 12.65 9.55 -3.47
C LEU A 263 12.04 8.85 -2.25
N VAL A 264 11.20 7.85 -2.45
CA VAL A 264 10.65 7.08 -1.31
C VAL A 264 11.61 5.98 -0.91
N ARG A 265 11.85 5.84 0.39
CA ARG A 265 12.62 4.76 0.99
C ARG A 265 11.76 4.01 2.01
N ILE A 266 11.46 2.76 1.71
CA ILE A 266 10.77 1.85 2.62
C ILE A 266 11.83 1.20 3.52
N ILE A 267 11.67 1.36 4.83
CA ILE A 267 12.52 0.80 5.86
C ILE A 267 11.76 -0.37 6.48
N VAL A 268 12.37 -1.56 6.42
CA VAL A 268 11.81 -2.81 6.94
C VAL A 268 12.80 -3.48 7.88
N LEU A 269 12.30 -4.34 8.76
CA LEU A 269 13.16 -5.19 9.59
C LEU A 269 14.06 -6.08 8.70
N LYS A 270 15.34 -6.24 9.09
CA LYS A 270 16.32 -7.01 8.30
C LYS A 270 15.86 -8.44 8.01
N SER A 271 15.17 -9.08 8.96
CA SER A 271 14.60 -10.43 8.84
C SER A 271 13.50 -10.52 7.77
N LEU A 272 12.74 -9.44 7.56
CA LEU A 272 11.63 -9.36 6.61
C LEU A 272 12.07 -8.84 5.23
N PHE A 273 13.33 -8.41 5.10
CA PHE A 273 13.84 -7.77 3.89
C PHE A 273 13.63 -8.59 2.61
N PRO A 274 13.98 -9.90 2.53
CA PRO A 274 13.82 -10.67 1.29
C PRO A 274 12.35 -10.80 0.86
N THR A 275 11.46 -11.06 1.82
CA THR A 275 10.02 -11.21 1.59
C THR A 275 9.40 -9.88 1.14
N ASN A 276 9.72 -8.79 1.85
CA ASN A 276 9.20 -7.46 1.51
C ASN A 276 9.76 -6.98 0.16
N TYR A 277 11.01 -7.27 -0.17
CA TYR A 277 11.60 -6.95 -1.48
C TYR A 277 10.86 -7.63 -2.62
N GLN A 278 10.60 -8.92 -2.52
CA GLN A 278 9.84 -9.66 -3.54
C GLN A 278 8.41 -9.13 -3.65
N SER A 279 7.76 -8.90 -2.52
CA SER A 279 6.38 -8.41 -2.43
C SER A 279 6.21 -7.02 -3.05
N VAL A 280 7.07 -6.06 -2.72
CA VAL A 280 7.02 -4.69 -3.26
C VAL A 280 7.41 -4.69 -4.75
N ARG A 281 8.42 -5.48 -5.13
CA ARG A 281 8.83 -5.61 -6.54
C ARG A 281 7.72 -6.19 -7.41
N TYR A 282 7.01 -7.20 -6.92
CA TYR A 282 5.87 -7.79 -7.62
C TYR A 282 4.73 -6.78 -7.83
N LYS A 283 4.46 -5.94 -6.82
CA LYS A 283 3.39 -4.93 -6.86
C LYS A 283 3.70 -3.73 -7.73
N LEU A 284 4.94 -3.26 -7.70
CA LEU A 284 5.30 -1.98 -8.32
C LEU A 284 6.02 -2.14 -9.67
N GLY A 285 6.65 -3.30 -9.92
CA GLY A 285 7.49 -3.55 -11.09
C GLY A 285 6.73 -3.94 -12.37
N GLY A 286 5.42 -4.16 -12.29
CA GLY A 286 4.55 -4.55 -13.40
C GLY A 286 4.06 -3.35 -14.23
N LEU A 287 2.75 -3.16 -14.33
CA LEU A 287 2.14 -2.07 -15.11
C LEU A 287 2.52 -0.66 -14.61
N LEU A 288 2.82 -0.56 -13.32
CA LEU A 288 3.30 0.68 -12.69
C LEU A 288 4.76 1.01 -13.06
N ASN A 289 5.52 0.01 -13.52
CA ASN A 289 6.90 0.13 -14.00
C ASN A 289 7.81 0.94 -13.05
N ARG A 290 7.71 0.70 -11.73
CA ARG A 290 8.62 1.26 -10.74
C ARG A 290 9.65 0.24 -10.33
N ARG A 291 10.92 0.61 -10.37
CA ARG A 291 11.98 -0.29 -9.90
C ARG A 291 12.10 -0.18 -8.40
N VAL A 292 12.34 -1.33 -7.76
CA VAL A 292 12.67 -1.40 -6.34
C VAL A 292 14.17 -1.54 -6.21
N LEU A 293 14.83 -0.48 -5.75
CA LEU A 293 16.26 -0.43 -5.52
C LEU A 293 16.55 -0.97 -4.11
N SER A 294 17.26 -2.10 -4.03
CA SER A 294 17.79 -2.57 -2.75
C SER A 294 18.97 -1.70 -2.33
N PHE A 295 18.88 -1.10 -1.15
CA PHE A 295 20.00 -0.44 -0.48
C PHE A 295 20.47 -1.31 0.68
N SER A 296 21.58 -1.99 0.48
CA SER A 296 22.24 -2.81 1.50
C SER A 296 23.69 -2.38 1.67
N CYS A 297 24.12 -2.22 2.92
CA CYS A 297 25.47 -1.79 3.25
C CYS A 297 25.99 -2.62 4.41
N ARG A 298 27.14 -3.26 4.23
CA ARG A 298 27.84 -3.97 5.31
C ARG A 298 29.07 -3.16 5.71
N ARG A 299 29.40 -3.17 7.00
CA ARG A 299 30.51 -2.39 7.54
C ARG A 299 31.90 -2.85 7.08
N ASP A 300 32.01 -4.08 6.59
CA ASP A 300 33.23 -4.65 6.02
C ASP A 300 33.42 -4.31 4.52
N MET A 301 32.45 -3.63 3.90
CA MET A 301 32.56 -3.22 2.50
C MET A 301 33.66 -2.17 2.34
N ASN A 302 34.58 -2.45 1.42
CA ASN A 302 35.62 -1.50 1.05
C ASN A 302 35.19 -0.71 -0.20
N PHE A 303 34.48 0.40 0.02
CA PHE A 303 34.07 1.28 -1.08
C PHE A 303 35.27 2.01 -1.69
N SER A 304 35.36 1.99 -3.02
CA SER A 304 36.11 2.99 -3.77
C SER A 304 35.31 4.27 -3.95
N GLU A 305 35.97 5.38 -4.26
CA GLU A 305 35.29 6.65 -4.56
C GLU A 305 34.32 6.50 -5.74
N SER A 306 34.72 5.75 -6.77
CA SER A 306 33.87 5.46 -7.93
C SER A 306 32.60 4.69 -7.55
N GLN A 307 32.69 3.73 -6.63
CA GLN A 307 31.52 2.98 -6.14
C GLN A 307 30.60 3.86 -5.30
N ALA A 308 31.14 4.73 -4.43
CA ALA A 308 30.34 5.68 -3.66
C ALA A 308 29.58 6.65 -4.59
N ASN A 309 30.26 7.17 -5.62
CA ASN A 309 29.62 8.02 -6.64
C ASN A 309 28.56 7.26 -7.46
N GLN A 310 28.76 5.97 -7.74
CA GLN A 310 27.73 5.15 -8.41
C GLN A 310 26.47 4.98 -7.56
N ILE A 311 26.60 4.83 -6.23
CA ILE A 311 25.44 4.78 -5.33
C ILE A 311 24.66 6.10 -5.42
N PHE A 312 25.36 7.23 -5.32
CA PHE A 312 24.75 8.55 -5.46
C PHE A 312 23.99 8.70 -6.79
N ASN A 313 24.64 8.40 -7.91
CA ASN A 313 24.06 8.50 -9.25
C ASN A 313 22.83 7.58 -9.40
N ARG A 314 22.86 6.38 -8.81
CA ARG A 314 21.72 5.46 -8.83
C ARG A 314 20.51 6.01 -8.06
N LEU A 315 20.73 6.63 -6.90
CA LEU A 315 19.67 7.25 -6.12
C LEU A 315 19.07 8.46 -6.84
N GLN A 316 19.91 9.32 -7.44
CA GLN A 316 19.44 10.45 -8.25
C GLN A 316 18.65 9.99 -9.49
N TYR A 317 19.14 8.95 -10.16
CA TYR A 317 18.42 8.36 -11.28
C TYR A 317 17.08 7.77 -10.82
N GLY A 318 17.06 7.08 -9.67
CA GLY A 318 15.85 6.56 -9.05
C GLY A 318 14.83 7.67 -8.76
N LEU A 319 15.26 8.82 -8.24
CA LEU A 319 14.40 9.98 -8.02
C LEU A 319 13.77 10.48 -9.33
N SER A 320 14.56 10.59 -10.41
CA SER A 320 14.02 11.02 -11.72
C SER A 320 13.06 10.01 -12.35
N GLN A 321 13.24 8.72 -12.09
CA GLN A 321 12.37 7.65 -12.59
C GLN A 321 11.19 7.34 -11.65
N ARG A 322 11.11 8.03 -10.50
CA ARG A 322 10.09 7.80 -9.45
C ARG A 322 10.15 6.36 -8.90
N ASP A 323 11.36 5.79 -8.83
CA ASP A 323 11.63 4.48 -8.26
C ASP A 323 11.49 4.47 -6.73
N VAL A 324 11.53 3.28 -6.13
CA VAL A 324 11.41 3.09 -4.68
C VAL A 324 12.66 2.43 -4.15
N VAL A 325 13.18 2.90 -3.03
CA VAL A 325 14.30 2.26 -2.31
C VAL A 325 13.74 1.36 -1.22
N LEU A 326 14.29 0.16 -1.06
CA LEU A 326 14.04 -0.69 0.09
C LEU A 326 15.34 -0.87 0.88
N THR A 327 15.29 -0.68 2.19
CA THR A 327 16.44 -0.83 3.07
C THR A 327 16.06 -1.33 4.46
N SER A 328 17.07 -1.58 5.28
CA SER A 328 16.93 -1.86 6.71
C SER A 328 17.64 -0.80 7.56
N PRO A 329 17.21 -0.58 8.82
CA PRO A 329 17.88 0.35 9.72
C PRO A 329 19.38 0.08 9.84
N GLU A 330 19.77 -1.19 9.87
CA GLU A 330 21.16 -1.63 10.00
C GLU A 330 22.01 -1.26 8.79
N ASP A 331 21.44 -1.30 7.58
CA ASP A 331 22.13 -0.90 6.35
C ASP A 331 22.35 0.63 6.32
N ILE A 332 21.36 1.41 6.75
CA ILE A 332 21.48 2.88 6.86
C ILE A 332 22.59 3.24 7.84
N LEU A 333 22.54 2.67 9.06
CA LEU A 333 23.53 2.93 10.10
C LEU A 333 24.92 2.43 9.71
N SER A 334 25.02 1.29 9.03
CA SER A 334 26.30 0.79 8.52
C SER A 334 26.92 1.75 7.51
N PHE A 335 26.12 2.36 6.62
CA PHE A 335 26.60 3.36 5.68
C PHE A 335 27.07 4.64 6.40
N ASP A 336 26.34 5.03 7.45
CA ASP A 336 26.68 6.17 8.31
C ASP A 336 28.01 5.99 9.05
N LEU A 337 28.19 4.86 9.72
CA LEU A 337 29.42 4.53 10.43
C LEU A 337 30.60 4.33 9.48
N LEU A 338 30.40 3.68 8.34
CA LEU A 338 31.47 3.44 7.37
C LEU A 338 31.99 4.76 6.77
N THR A 339 31.12 5.75 6.56
CA THR A 339 31.53 7.10 6.14
C THR A 339 32.48 7.74 7.16
N ILE A 340 32.17 7.62 8.46
CA ILE A 340 33.04 8.10 9.54
C ILE A 340 34.36 7.33 9.56
N ASP A 341 34.31 6.00 9.44
CA ASP A 341 35.50 5.13 9.44
C ASP A 341 36.44 5.46 8.25
N LYS A 342 35.89 5.76 7.06
CA LYS A 342 36.68 6.21 5.89
C LYS A 342 37.38 7.55 6.15
N CYS A 343 36.69 8.52 6.73
CA CYS A 343 37.30 9.79 7.15
C CYS A 343 38.41 9.58 8.20
N ARG A 344 38.22 8.66 9.16
CA ARG A 344 39.23 8.34 10.18
C ARG A 344 40.48 7.66 9.62
N ARG A 345 40.34 6.90 8.52
CA ARG A 345 41.45 6.24 7.81
C ARG A 345 42.16 7.15 6.82
N ASN A 346 41.85 8.45 6.81
CA ASN A 346 42.34 9.43 5.82
C ASN A 346 41.93 9.12 4.36
N GLU A 347 40.89 8.33 4.15
CA GLU A 347 40.31 8.06 2.82
C GLU A 347 39.27 9.15 2.47
N PHE A 348 39.70 10.41 2.44
CA PHE A 348 38.81 11.57 2.40
C PHE A 348 37.96 11.67 1.13
N ASP A 349 38.46 11.22 -0.02
CA ASP A 349 37.70 11.29 -1.28
C ASP A 349 36.47 10.37 -1.23
N VAL A 350 36.66 9.13 -0.74
CA VAL A 350 35.57 8.18 -0.49
C VAL A 350 34.60 8.73 0.57
N GLY A 351 35.14 9.18 1.71
CA GLY A 351 34.34 9.74 2.80
C GLY A 351 33.50 10.94 2.36
N ARG A 352 34.05 11.83 1.51
CA ARG A 352 33.36 12.99 0.97
C ARG A 352 32.21 12.59 0.03
N SER A 353 32.43 11.60 -0.83
CA SER A 353 31.39 11.07 -1.72
C SER A 353 30.23 10.44 -0.93
N MET A 354 30.56 9.61 0.07
CA MET A 354 29.54 9.00 0.94
C MET A 354 28.79 10.04 1.77
N LEU A 355 29.49 11.02 2.36
CA LEU A 355 28.87 12.12 3.10
C LEU A 355 27.95 12.98 2.22
N SER A 356 28.33 13.21 0.97
CA SER A 356 27.49 13.93 0.01
C SER A 356 26.21 13.15 -0.28
N THR A 357 26.32 11.82 -0.43
CA THR A 357 25.17 10.93 -0.58
C THR A 357 24.23 11.00 0.63
N GLN A 358 24.76 10.97 1.85
CA GLN A 358 23.96 11.09 3.08
C GLN A 358 23.22 12.42 3.17
N ARG A 359 23.92 13.53 2.89
CA ARG A 359 23.32 14.86 2.90
C ARG A 359 22.18 14.95 1.89
N TRP A 360 22.38 14.41 0.70
CA TRP A 360 21.34 14.36 -0.31
C TRP A 360 20.15 13.51 0.14
N MET A 361 20.39 12.33 0.72
CA MET A 361 19.30 11.48 1.24
C MET A 361 18.47 12.22 2.29
N LYS A 362 19.10 12.96 3.22
CA LYS A 362 18.37 13.75 4.24
C LYS A 362 17.45 14.83 3.65
N THR A 363 17.75 15.33 2.46
CA THR A 363 16.97 16.40 1.82
C THR A 363 15.88 15.85 0.90
N TYR A 364 16.19 14.78 0.15
CA TYR A 364 15.36 14.32 -0.95
C TYR A 364 14.67 12.98 -0.71
N VAL A 365 14.96 12.28 0.40
CA VAL A 365 14.33 10.99 0.70
C VAL A 365 13.18 11.15 1.69
N ARG A 366 12.05 10.50 1.41
CA ARG A 366 10.95 10.31 2.35
C ARG A 366 10.92 8.87 2.83
N ASP A 367 10.96 8.69 4.15
CA ASP A 367 10.98 7.38 4.77
C ASP A 367 9.57 6.87 5.09
N ILE A 368 9.30 5.60 4.76
CA ILE A 368 8.15 4.84 5.21
C ILE A 368 8.67 3.72 6.10
N LEU A 369 8.26 3.67 7.36
CA LEU A 369 8.67 2.65 8.31
C LEU A 369 7.57 1.59 8.42
N ASP A 370 7.90 0.34 8.10
CA ASP A 370 7.02 -0.82 8.32
C ASP A 370 7.38 -1.49 9.64
N GLU A 371 6.41 -1.72 10.53
CA GLU A 371 6.65 -2.14 11.93
C GLU A 371 7.52 -1.12 12.71
N SER A 372 7.05 0.13 12.73
CA SER A 372 7.80 1.27 13.30
C SER A 372 8.12 1.14 14.79
N ASP A 373 7.28 0.44 15.55
CA ASP A 373 7.48 0.12 16.96
C ASP A 373 8.71 -0.76 17.17
N GLU A 374 8.88 -1.79 16.33
CA GLU A 374 10.08 -2.63 16.34
C GLU A 374 11.29 -1.89 15.77
N ILE A 375 11.17 -1.21 14.63
CA ILE A 375 12.28 -0.47 14.01
C ILE A 375 12.87 0.59 14.94
N LEU A 376 12.01 1.32 15.66
CA LEU A 376 12.43 2.39 16.57
C LEU A 376 12.73 1.89 17.99
N HIS A 377 12.65 0.58 18.22
CA HIS A 377 12.91 0.00 19.53
C HIS A 377 14.36 0.25 19.97
N VAL A 378 14.55 0.52 21.26
CA VAL A 378 15.86 0.86 21.87
C VAL A 378 16.95 -0.20 21.66
N LYS A 379 16.54 -1.45 21.41
CA LYS A 379 17.43 -2.58 21.07
C LYS A 379 18.22 -2.34 19.78
N TYR A 380 17.65 -1.62 18.81
CA TYR A 380 18.32 -1.25 17.57
C TYR A 380 19.28 -0.06 17.72
N GLN A 381 19.29 0.62 18.87
CA GLN A 381 20.21 1.73 19.13
C GLN A 381 21.57 1.29 19.69
N LEU A 382 21.70 0.05 20.16
CA LEU A 382 22.85 -0.40 20.93
C LEU A 382 23.61 -1.53 20.21
N ILE A 383 24.82 -1.16 19.75
CA ILE A 383 25.95 -2.02 19.42
C ILE A 383 25.92 -2.62 18.00
N TYR A 384 26.55 -1.91 17.06
CA TYR A 384 26.98 -2.46 15.77
C TYR A 384 28.48 -2.73 15.82
N SER A 385 28.85 -4.00 16.02
CA SER A 385 30.24 -4.44 15.91
C SER A 385 30.74 -4.36 14.45
N ILE A 386 32.05 -4.25 14.25
CA ILE A 386 32.65 -4.43 12.91
C ILE A 386 32.68 -5.94 12.61
N GLY A 387 32.13 -6.34 11.46
CA GLY A 387 32.14 -7.73 10.98
C GLY A 387 30.79 -8.44 11.13
N GLY A 388 30.67 -9.63 10.51
CA GLY A 388 29.48 -10.47 10.65
C GLY A 388 29.35 -11.05 12.06
N GLN A 389 28.12 -11.25 12.52
CA GLN A 389 27.83 -11.96 13.76
C GLN A 389 28.35 -13.40 13.62
N LYS A 390 29.40 -13.74 14.37
CA LYS A 390 29.86 -15.13 14.51
C LYS A 390 29.07 -15.77 15.64
N GLN A 391 28.72 -17.05 15.51
CA GLN A 391 28.32 -17.83 16.68
C GLN A 391 29.47 -17.74 17.68
N VAL A 392 29.14 -17.50 18.95
CA VAL A 392 30.13 -17.60 20.03
C VAL A 392 30.54 -19.07 20.03
N ASP A 393 31.77 -19.37 19.63
CA ASP A 393 32.32 -20.72 19.73
C ASP A 393 32.12 -21.18 21.17
N GLY A 394 31.27 -22.17 21.35
CA GLY A 394 31.06 -22.82 22.64
C GLY A 394 32.22 -23.75 22.91
N GLY A 395 33.31 -23.21 23.49
CA GLY A 395 34.45 -23.98 23.99
C GLY A 395 35.68 -23.95 23.10
#